data_AF-A0A4Y8AFX8-F1
#
_entry.id   AF-A0A4Y8AFX8-F1
#
_cell.length_a   1.000
_cell.length_b   1.000
_cell.length_c   1.000
_cell.angle_alpha   90.00
_cell.angle_beta   90.00
_cell.angle_gamma   90.00
#
_symmetry.space_group_name_H-M   'P 1'
#
loop_
_entity.id
_entity.type
_entity.pdbx_description
1 polymer ?
#
loop_
_entity_poly.entity_id
_entity_poly.type
_entity_poly.pdbx_seq_one_letter_code
_entity_poly.pdbx_strand_id
1 'polypeptide(L)'
;MLKLLSAFIFILIISFNVKAQTPDSILKPSPVKTLSDVQYNALLKGDDLYNMNAVADLNKYPTAEQALEYKKEIDLSPQQVKALTALDTELKRKKIEMGNFIVANEVKLDALFRTKKINESDLIFYTNRYGLYQGELRNAILKAALAAYHLLSPQQITKLNKFKKS
;
A
#
# COMPACT_ATOMS: atom_id res chain seq x y z
N MET A 1 9.02 -66.58 28.27
CA MET A 1 9.66 -65.64 27.33
C MET A 1 8.54 -64.95 26.56
N LEU A 2 8.10 -63.78 27.02
CA LEU A 2 8.54 -62.43 26.63
C LEU A 2 7.65 -61.84 25.50
N LYS A 3 6.61 -61.12 25.97
CA LYS A 3 5.98 -59.89 25.43
C LYS A 3 5.74 -59.78 23.91
N LEU A 4 4.46 -59.84 23.53
CA LEU A 4 3.95 -59.16 22.33
C LEU A 4 3.40 -57.79 22.77
N LEU A 5 4.21 -56.75 22.58
CA LEU A 5 3.86 -55.36 22.82
C LEU A 5 3.13 -54.84 21.57
N SER A 6 1.82 -54.57 21.69
CA SER A 6 1.05 -53.90 20.64
C SER A 6 1.41 -52.43 20.62
N ALA A 7 2.13 -51.99 19.59
CA ALA A 7 2.46 -50.58 19.38
C ALA A 7 1.32 -49.92 18.58
N PHE A 8 0.45 -49.19 19.28
CA PHE A 8 -0.49 -48.26 18.67
C PHE A 8 0.28 -47.04 18.17
N ILE A 9 0.44 -46.90 16.85
CA ILE A 9 0.96 -45.69 16.24
C ILE A 9 -0.21 -44.72 16.04
N PHE A 10 -0.31 -43.72 16.90
CA PHE A 10 -1.21 -42.58 16.73
C PHE A 10 -0.56 -41.61 15.73
N ILE A 11 -1.01 -41.62 14.48
CA ILE A 11 -0.63 -40.59 13.51
C ILE A 11 -1.45 -39.33 13.82
N LEU A 12 -0.80 -38.36 14.47
CA LEU A 12 -1.36 -37.03 14.69
C LEU A 12 -1.26 -36.24 13.37
N ILE A 13 -2.38 -36.14 12.64
CA ILE A 13 -2.49 -35.26 11.48
C ILE A 13 -2.52 -33.82 12.00
N ILE A 14 -1.40 -33.11 11.89
CA ILE A 14 -1.37 -31.66 12.09
C ILE A 14 -2.01 -31.03 10.85
N SER A 15 -3.29 -30.71 10.95
CA SER A 15 -3.97 -29.87 9.96
C SER A 15 -3.33 -28.48 9.98
N PHE A 16 -2.46 -28.19 9.02
CA PHE A 16 -2.10 -26.81 8.71
C PHE A 16 -3.39 -26.09 8.29
N ASN A 17 -3.89 -25.22 9.16
CA ASN A 17 -4.88 -24.22 8.76
C ASN A 17 -4.17 -23.25 7.83
N VAL A 18 -4.16 -23.56 6.53
CA VAL A 18 -3.98 -22.54 5.50
C VAL A 18 -5.07 -21.52 5.75
N LYS A 19 -4.70 -20.31 6.21
CA LYS A 19 -5.62 -19.18 6.26
C LYS A 19 -5.98 -18.86 4.82
N ALA A 20 -7.04 -19.51 4.33
CA ALA A 20 -7.71 -19.14 3.11
C ALA A 20 -8.08 -17.66 3.24
N GLN A 21 -7.61 -16.86 2.30
CA GLN A 21 -7.92 -15.44 2.20
C GLN A 21 -9.44 -15.32 2.22
N THR A 22 -9.98 -14.69 3.28
CA THR A 22 -11.41 -14.46 3.41
C THR A 22 -11.89 -13.72 2.17
N PRO A 23 -12.87 -14.25 1.41
CA PRO A 23 -13.43 -13.51 0.30
C PRO A 23 -14.12 -12.27 0.89
N ASP A 24 -13.54 -11.10 0.69
CA ASP A 24 -14.22 -9.83 0.96
C ASP A 24 -15.40 -9.75 -0.01
N SER A 25 -16.55 -10.25 0.45
CA SER A 25 -17.79 -10.49 -0.31
C SER A 25 -18.48 -9.22 -0.86
N ILE A 26 -17.79 -8.08 -0.84
CA ILE A 26 -18.28 -6.77 -1.34
C ILE A 26 -17.49 -6.33 -2.57
N LEU A 27 -16.27 -6.83 -2.77
CA LEU A 27 -15.43 -6.42 -3.90
C LEU A 27 -15.76 -7.23 -5.16
N LYS A 28 -15.75 -6.54 -6.30
CA LYS A 28 -15.81 -7.22 -7.60
C LYS A 28 -14.48 -7.95 -7.84
N PRO A 29 -14.52 -9.16 -8.43
CA PRO A 29 -13.32 -9.89 -8.80
C PRO A 29 -12.37 -9.02 -9.64
N SER A 30 -11.09 -9.07 -9.29
CA SER A 30 -10.02 -8.43 -10.02
C SER A 30 -9.98 -8.97 -11.45
N PRO A 31 -9.98 -8.09 -12.47
CA PRO A 31 -9.76 -8.53 -13.85
C PRO A 31 -8.30 -8.98 -14.09
N VAL A 32 -7.39 -8.70 -13.15
CA VAL A 32 -5.97 -9.08 -13.20
C VAL A 32 -5.73 -10.18 -12.19
N LYS A 33 -5.59 -11.43 -12.66
CA LYS A 33 -5.53 -12.63 -11.79
C LYS A 33 -4.34 -12.66 -10.84
N THR A 34 -3.27 -11.93 -11.14
CA THR A 34 -2.09 -11.82 -10.27
C THR A 34 -2.29 -10.83 -9.11
N LEU A 35 -3.40 -10.08 -9.11
CA LEU A 35 -3.78 -9.15 -8.05
C LEU A 35 -5.08 -9.61 -7.39
N SER A 36 -5.09 -9.65 -6.06
CA SER A 36 -6.36 -9.77 -5.31
C SER A 36 -7.27 -8.56 -5.55
N ASP A 37 -8.57 -8.73 -5.30
CA ASP A 37 -9.55 -7.66 -5.45
C ASP A 37 -9.20 -6.43 -4.59
N VAL A 38 -8.71 -6.65 -3.37
CA VAL A 38 -8.25 -5.60 -2.47
C VAL A 38 -7.07 -4.84 -3.09
N GLN A 39 -6.06 -5.55 -3.59
CA GLN A 39 -4.90 -4.93 -4.24
C GLN A 39 -5.28 -4.14 -5.49
N TYR A 40 -6.08 -4.73 -6.36
CA TYR A 40 -6.51 -4.10 -7.60
C TYR A 40 -7.30 -2.81 -7.31
N ASN A 41 -8.30 -2.88 -6.43
CA ASN A 41 -9.13 -1.71 -6.11
C ASN A 41 -8.33 -0.61 -5.40
N ALA A 42 -7.43 -0.98 -4.49
CA ALA A 42 -6.58 -0.01 -3.81
C ALA A 42 -5.64 0.72 -4.77
N LEU A 43 -4.99 0.00 -5.69
CA LEU A 43 -4.14 0.62 -6.72
C LEU A 43 -4.95 1.61 -7.57
N LEU A 44 -6.17 1.25 -7.99
CA LEU A 44 -7.02 2.14 -8.78
C LEU A 44 -7.53 3.37 -8.02
N LYS A 45 -7.77 3.23 -6.72
CA LYS A 45 -8.20 4.34 -5.86
C LYS A 45 -7.05 5.20 -5.36
N GLY A 46 -5.82 4.69 -5.48
CA GLY A 46 -4.63 5.30 -4.91
C GLY A 46 -4.55 5.13 -3.39
N ASP A 47 -5.03 4.01 -2.85
CA ASP A 47 -4.93 3.68 -1.43
C ASP A 47 -3.52 3.14 -1.12
N ASP A 48 -2.99 3.42 0.08
CA ASP A 48 -1.68 2.89 0.50
C ASP A 48 -1.84 1.55 1.22
N LEU A 49 -1.61 0.44 0.50
CA LEU A 49 -1.67 -0.91 1.06
C LEU A 49 -0.36 -1.37 1.73
N TYR A 50 0.75 -0.73 1.38
CA TYR A 50 2.08 -1.24 1.72
C TYR A 50 2.72 -0.47 2.85
N ASN A 51 1.95 0.39 3.53
CA ASN A 51 2.45 1.25 4.59
C ASN A 51 3.66 2.09 4.08
N MET A 52 3.55 2.62 2.86
CA MET A 52 4.62 3.36 2.20
C MET A 52 5.01 4.63 2.95
N ASN A 53 4.07 5.18 3.73
CA ASN A 53 4.29 6.36 4.58
C ASN A 53 4.99 6.06 5.92
N ALA A 54 5.24 4.79 6.29
CA ALA A 54 5.66 4.40 7.65
C ALA A 54 6.81 5.22 8.22
N VAL A 55 7.86 5.48 7.42
CA VAL A 55 9.05 6.21 7.88
C VAL A 55 8.72 7.67 8.21
N ALA A 56 7.84 8.32 7.43
CA ALA A 56 7.36 9.66 7.73
C ALA A 56 6.51 9.65 9.00
N ASP A 57 5.59 8.68 9.11
CA ASP A 57 4.69 8.58 10.25
C ASP A 57 5.41 8.38 11.59
N LEU A 58 6.38 7.45 11.62
CA LEU A 58 7.20 7.16 12.80
C LEU A 58 8.06 8.37 13.22
N ASN A 59 8.45 9.21 12.26
CA ASN A 59 9.28 10.39 12.49
C ASN A 59 8.46 11.68 12.58
N LYS A 60 7.15 11.59 12.85
CA LYS A 60 6.25 12.73 13.10
C LYS A 60 6.13 13.71 11.92
N TYR A 61 6.31 13.22 10.70
CA TYR A 61 5.93 13.94 9.48
C TYR A 61 4.44 13.70 9.23
N PRO A 62 3.59 14.74 9.26
CA PRO A 62 2.16 14.59 9.07
C PRO A 62 1.80 14.44 7.58
N THR A 63 0.65 13.83 7.30
CA THR A 63 0.06 13.91 5.95
C THR A 63 -0.74 15.20 5.78
N ALA A 64 -0.92 15.63 4.53
CA ALA A 64 -1.77 16.78 4.22
C ALA A 64 -3.23 16.52 4.61
N GLU A 65 -3.72 15.30 4.36
CA GLU A 65 -5.04 14.82 4.78
C GLU A 65 -5.26 14.99 6.30
N GLN A 66 -4.33 14.49 7.12
CA GLN A 66 -4.39 14.63 8.59
C GLN A 66 -4.43 16.11 9.00
N ALA A 67 -3.58 16.96 8.42
CA ALA A 67 -3.55 18.38 8.75
C ALA A 67 -4.88 19.09 8.37
N LEU A 68 -5.48 18.71 7.24
CA LEU A 68 -6.76 19.25 6.78
C LEU A 68 -7.94 18.77 7.63
N GLU A 69 -7.90 17.53 8.14
CA GLU A 69 -8.89 16.96 9.06
C GLU A 69 -9.01 17.80 10.33
N TYR A 70 -7.87 18.16 10.94
CA TYR A 70 -7.80 18.93 12.20
C TYR A 70 -7.53 20.43 12.00
N LYS A 71 -7.96 20.98 10.86
CA LYS A 71 -7.59 22.34 10.44
C LYS A 71 -7.96 23.43 11.44
N LYS A 72 -9.06 23.28 12.20
CA LYS A 72 -9.50 24.26 13.18
C LYS A 72 -8.70 24.12 14.47
N GLU A 73 -8.45 22.89 14.87
CA GLU A 73 -7.79 22.49 16.11
C GLU A 73 -6.30 22.87 16.10
N ILE A 74 -5.68 22.90 14.91
CA ILE A 74 -4.29 23.32 14.72
C ILE A 74 -4.16 24.73 14.15
N ASP A 75 -5.25 25.51 14.09
CA ASP A 75 -5.26 26.90 13.61
C ASP A 75 -4.62 27.08 12.22
N LEU A 76 -5.01 26.27 11.23
CA LEU A 76 -4.50 26.44 9.87
C LEU A 76 -4.95 27.78 9.27
N SER A 77 -4.00 28.54 8.75
CA SER A 77 -4.30 29.73 7.97
C SER A 77 -4.99 29.38 6.64
N PRO A 78 -5.76 30.28 6.03
CA PRO A 78 -6.36 30.06 4.71
C PRO A 78 -5.33 29.69 3.62
N GLN A 79 -4.11 30.25 3.71
CA GLN A 79 -3.02 29.94 2.79
C GLN A 79 -2.50 28.51 2.98
N GLN A 80 -2.34 28.06 4.23
CA GLN A 80 -1.95 26.68 4.54
C GLN A 80 -3.01 25.69 4.07
N VAL A 81 -4.30 25.96 4.31
CA VAL A 81 -5.40 25.12 3.82
C VAL A 81 -5.31 24.98 2.30
N LYS A 82 -5.18 26.09 1.56
CA LYS A 82 -5.06 26.06 0.10
C LYS A 82 -3.85 25.23 -0.37
N ALA A 83 -2.69 25.41 0.25
CA ALA A 83 -1.47 24.68 -0.10
C ALA A 83 -1.57 23.17 0.20
N LEU A 84 -2.10 22.80 1.36
CA LEU A 84 -2.30 21.42 1.77
C LEU A 84 -3.34 20.72 0.89
N THR A 85 -4.44 21.39 0.53
CA THR A 85 -5.44 20.83 -0.39
C THR A 85 -4.87 20.57 -1.79
N ALA A 86 -4.06 21.50 -2.31
CA ALA A 86 -3.37 21.30 -3.59
C ALA A 86 -2.39 20.12 -3.52
N LEU A 87 -1.64 20.02 -2.42
CA LEU A 87 -0.69 18.93 -2.18
C LEU A 87 -1.39 17.57 -2.11
N ASP A 88 -2.50 17.46 -1.38
CA ASP A 88 -3.28 16.24 -1.26
C ASP A 88 -3.91 15.82 -2.60
N THR A 89 -4.42 16.79 -3.36
CA THR A 89 -4.97 16.56 -4.70
C THR A 89 -3.91 15.99 -5.65
N GLU A 90 -2.71 16.58 -5.68
CA GLU A 90 -1.62 16.08 -6.51
C GLU A 90 -1.11 14.71 -6.06
N LEU A 91 -1.01 14.46 -4.74
CA LEU A 91 -0.65 13.16 -4.22
C LEU A 91 -1.66 12.09 -4.67
N LYS A 92 -2.96 12.34 -4.50
CA LYS A 92 -4.02 11.41 -4.92
C LYS A 92 -3.93 11.12 -6.42
N ARG A 93 -3.75 12.15 -7.25
CA ARG A 93 -3.55 11.99 -8.69
C ARG A 93 -2.34 11.09 -8.98
N LYS A 94 -1.21 11.30 -8.30
CA LYS A 94 0.00 10.48 -8.48
C LYS A 94 -0.14 9.04 -7.98
N LYS A 95 -0.83 8.81 -6.86
CA LYS A 95 -1.10 7.44 -6.37
C LYS A 95 -1.94 6.66 -7.38
N ILE A 96 -2.97 7.28 -7.95
CA ILE A 96 -3.80 6.68 -9.00
C ILE A 96 -2.98 6.43 -10.28
N GLU A 97 -2.17 7.39 -10.71
CA GLU A 97 -1.30 7.26 -11.89
C GLU A 97 -0.35 6.05 -11.76
N MET A 98 0.35 5.94 -10.62
CA MET A 98 1.27 4.82 -10.36
C MET A 98 0.52 3.50 -10.22
N GLY A 99 -0.64 3.50 -9.55
CA GLY A 99 -1.49 2.31 -9.44
C GLY A 99 -1.90 1.75 -10.80
N ASN A 100 -2.29 2.63 -11.74
CA ASN A 100 -2.61 2.22 -13.12
C ASN A 100 -1.39 1.65 -13.85
N PHE A 101 -0.20 2.23 -13.67
CA PHE A 101 1.02 1.67 -14.27
C PHE A 101 1.39 0.30 -13.70
N ILE A 102 1.23 0.10 -12.38
CA ILE A 102 1.45 -1.20 -11.74
C ILE A 102 0.47 -2.24 -12.30
N VAL A 103 -0.83 -1.92 -12.35
CA VAL A 103 -1.86 -2.80 -12.91
C VAL A 103 -1.56 -3.16 -14.37
N ALA A 104 -1.21 -2.18 -15.22
CA ALA A 104 -0.88 -2.44 -16.62
C ALA A 104 0.37 -3.30 -16.78
N ASN A 105 1.37 -3.11 -15.91
CA ASN A 105 2.58 -3.93 -15.88
C ASN A 105 2.25 -5.40 -15.55
N GLU A 106 1.41 -5.62 -14.52
CA GLU A 106 0.96 -6.95 -14.11
C GLU A 106 0.15 -7.66 -15.20
N VAL A 107 -0.78 -6.95 -15.86
CA VAL A 107 -1.53 -7.49 -17.01
C VAL A 107 -0.60 -7.96 -18.11
N LYS A 108 0.45 -7.17 -18.41
CA LYS A 108 1.38 -7.52 -19.47
C LYS A 108 2.28 -8.69 -19.09
N LEU A 109 2.73 -8.75 -17.83
CA LEU A 109 3.54 -9.84 -17.32
C LEU A 109 2.74 -11.16 -17.32
N ASP A 110 1.50 -11.14 -16.81
CA ASP A 110 0.57 -12.30 -16.87
C ASP A 110 0.38 -12.79 -18.31
N ALA A 111 0.13 -11.88 -19.25
CA ALA A 111 -0.07 -12.24 -20.65
C ALA A 111 1.16 -12.92 -21.27
N LEU A 112 2.38 -12.46 -20.96
CA LEU A 112 3.62 -13.05 -21.48
C LEU A 112 3.87 -14.44 -20.91
N PHE A 113 3.66 -14.64 -19.61
CA PHE A 113 3.76 -15.96 -18.98
C PHE A 113 2.69 -16.92 -19.50
N ARG A 114 1.42 -16.50 -19.51
CA ARG A 114 0.28 -17.31 -19.96
C ARG A 114 0.42 -17.76 -21.41
N THR A 115 1.01 -16.93 -22.26
CA THR A 115 1.24 -17.26 -23.69
C THR A 115 2.58 -17.96 -23.94
N LYS A 116 3.39 -18.20 -22.90
CA LYS A 116 4.75 -18.77 -23.00
C LYS A 116 5.66 -17.99 -23.95
N LYS A 117 5.46 -16.67 -24.03
CA LYS A 117 6.22 -15.75 -24.91
C LYS A 117 7.28 -14.95 -24.16
N ILE A 118 7.35 -15.08 -22.83
CA ILE A 118 8.35 -14.39 -22.04
C ILE A 118 9.75 -14.94 -22.31
N ASN A 119 10.73 -14.04 -22.43
CA ASN A 119 12.15 -14.36 -22.43
C ASN A 119 12.86 -13.60 -21.28
N GLU A 120 14.16 -13.83 -21.10
CA GLU A 120 14.94 -13.20 -20.03
C GLU A 120 14.96 -11.67 -20.11
N SER A 121 15.00 -11.10 -21.32
CA SER A 121 15.00 -9.65 -21.52
C SER A 121 13.66 -9.02 -21.11
N ASP A 122 12.55 -9.65 -21.49
CA ASP A 122 11.20 -9.24 -21.07
C ASP A 122 11.06 -9.33 -19.54
N LEU A 123 11.53 -10.43 -18.94
CA LEU A 123 11.47 -10.63 -17.50
C LEU A 123 12.24 -9.53 -16.74
N ILE A 124 13.47 -9.22 -17.15
CA ILE A 124 14.26 -8.14 -16.55
C ILE A 124 13.55 -6.80 -16.73
N PHE A 125 13.01 -6.53 -17.91
CA PHE A 125 12.35 -5.27 -18.22
C PHE A 125 11.11 -5.01 -17.34
N TYR A 126 10.18 -5.97 -17.29
CA TYR A 126 8.92 -5.80 -16.57
C TYR A 126 9.09 -5.86 -15.03
N THR A 127 10.08 -6.60 -14.53
CA THR A 127 10.38 -6.62 -13.08
C THR A 127 11.09 -5.34 -12.63
N ASN A 128 12.02 -4.81 -13.41
CA ASN A 128 12.65 -3.51 -13.11
C ASN A 128 11.64 -2.36 -13.19
N ARG A 129 10.71 -2.39 -14.17
CA ARG A 129 9.63 -1.40 -14.23
C ARG A 129 8.69 -1.48 -13.04
N TYR A 130 8.34 -2.68 -12.59
CA TYR A 130 7.55 -2.85 -11.37
C TYR A 130 8.25 -2.19 -10.17
N GLY A 131 9.55 -2.46 -9.98
CA GLY A 131 10.35 -1.83 -8.94
C GLY A 131 10.37 -0.30 -9.04
N LEU A 132 10.51 0.24 -10.26
CA LEU A 132 10.46 1.67 -10.52
C LEU A 132 9.10 2.29 -10.13
N TYR A 133 7.98 1.68 -10.53
CA TYR A 133 6.65 2.23 -10.19
C TYR A 133 6.37 2.20 -8.68
N GLN A 134 6.80 1.14 -7.99
CA GLN A 134 6.70 1.07 -6.53
C GLN A 134 7.58 2.14 -5.86
N GLY A 135 8.79 2.35 -6.37
CA GLY A 135 9.70 3.40 -5.91
C GLY A 135 9.11 4.81 -6.09
N GLU A 136 8.56 5.10 -7.27
CA GLU A 136 7.92 6.38 -7.57
C GLU A 136 6.67 6.63 -6.71
N LEU A 137 5.86 5.59 -6.47
CA LEU A 137 4.72 5.68 -5.56
C LEU A 137 5.16 6.05 -4.14
N ARG A 138 6.17 5.35 -3.60
CA ARG A 138 6.72 5.65 -2.27
C ARG A 138 7.33 7.04 -2.21
N ASN A 139 8.07 7.43 -3.24
CA ASN A 139 8.65 8.77 -3.37
C ASN A 139 7.57 9.86 -3.33
N ALA A 140 6.48 9.70 -4.08
CA ALA A 140 5.37 10.65 -4.09
C ALA A 140 4.75 10.83 -2.69
N ILE A 141 4.51 9.72 -1.98
CA ILE A 141 3.96 9.71 -0.62
C ILE A 141 4.90 10.43 0.36
N LEU A 142 6.19 10.06 0.39
CA LEU A 142 7.15 10.66 1.33
C LEU A 142 7.45 12.12 1.01
N LYS A 143 7.51 12.48 -0.28
CA LYS A 143 7.66 13.86 -0.72
C LYS A 143 6.48 14.72 -0.28
N ALA A 144 5.26 14.18 -0.33
CA ALA A 144 4.08 14.89 0.16
C ALA A 144 4.10 15.05 1.68
N ALA A 145 4.48 14.02 2.45
CA ALA A 145 4.64 14.15 3.90
C ALA A 145 5.71 15.20 4.29
N LEU A 146 6.84 15.22 3.56
CA LEU A 146 7.89 16.23 3.74
C LEU A 146 7.38 17.65 3.42
N ALA A 147 6.66 17.82 2.32
CA ALA A 147 6.08 19.11 1.95
C ALA A 147 5.03 19.58 2.98
N ALA A 148 4.16 18.69 3.46
CA ALA A 148 3.17 18.99 4.49
C ALA A 148 3.86 19.43 5.80
N TYR A 149 4.93 18.74 6.21
CA TYR A 149 5.74 19.15 7.37
C TYR A 149 6.26 20.59 7.22
N HIS A 150 6.79 20.97 6.06
CA HIS A 150 7.29 22.32 5.82
C HIS A 150 6.20 23.41 5.72
N LEU A 151 4.96 23.03 5.45
CA LEU A 151 3.82 23.95 5.43
C LEU A 151 3.29 24.27 6.83
N LEU A 152 3.67 23.51 7.85
CA LEU A 152 3.16 23.63 9.21
C LEU A 152 4.22 24.22 10.15
N SER A 153 3.78 25.00 11.13
CA SER A 153 4.68 25.44 12.20
C SER A 153 4.96 24.29 13.17
N PRO A 154 6.08 24.34 13.93
CA PRO A 154 6.37 23.36 14.98
C PRO A 154 5.25 23.22 16.01
N GLN A 155 4.53 24.31 16.32
CA GLN A 155 3.39 24.30 17.24
C GLN A 155 2.20 23.56 16.63
N GLN A 156 1.92 23.76 15.34
CA GLN A 156 0.84 23.06 14.63
C GLN A 156 1.11 21.56 14.54
N ILE A 157 2.36 21.17 14.25
CA ILE A 157 2.78 19.76 14.25
C ILE A 157 2.61 19.14 15.65
N THR A 158 2.99 19.87 16.70
CA THR A 158 2.82 19.41 18.09
C THR A 158 1.34 19.23 18.46
N LYS A 159 0.46 20.13 18.02
CA LYS A 159 -0.99 19.99 18.21
C LYS A 159 -1.54 18.80 17.42
N LEU A 160 -1.16 18.67 16.14
CA LEU A 160 -1.62 17.61 15.25
C LEU A 160 -1.26 16.21 15.78
N ASN A 161 -0.04 16.05 16.31
CA ASN A 161 0.42 14.77 16.87
C ASN A 161 -0.40 14.27 18.06
N LYS A 162 -1.19 15.13 18.72
CA LYS A 162 -2.13 14.71 19.78
C LYS A 162 -3.35 13.97 19.25
N PHE A 163 -3.65 14.12 17.95
CA PHE A 163 -4.78 13.49 17.29
C PHE A 163 -4.40 12.19 16.56
N LYS A 164 -3.10 11.85 16.49
CA LYS A 164 -2.69 10.54 15.97
C LYS A 164 -3.23 9.46 16.90
N LYS A 165 -4.15 8.65 16.37
CA LYS A 165 -4.60 7.42 17.03
C LYS A 165 -3.40 6.46 17.08
N SER A 166 -3.05 6.05 18.30
CA SER A 166 -2.07 4.99 18.59
C SER A 166 -2.57 3.64 18.10
#